data_AF-A0A096MIF9-F1
#
_entry.id   AF-A0A096MIF9-F1
#
_cell.length_a   1.000
_cell.length_b   1.000
_cell.length_c   1.000
_cell.angle_alpha   90.00
_cell.angle_beta   90.00
_cell.angle_gamma   90.00
#
_symmetry.space_group_name_H-M   'P 1'
#
loop_
_entity.id
_entity.type
_entity.pdbx_description
1 polymer ?
#
loop_
_entity_poly.entity_id
_entity_poly.type
_entity_poly.pdbx_seq_one_letter_code
_entity_poly.pdbx_strand_id
1 'polypeptide(L)'
;QRNISLLTFDPDGDHVQCRYGSNSNECYTCTPPSVLSLSSNLTAFSPTSSSNEGSYAVQLMMEDFPRQTINLTHYSSGTTSISSSSSMTRIPIQFVFKVDPAAPSCTAGEYLPRFLPPTPEHGAQFFIDVNEMIEINITAEATQSDQRITELLFSGPFNMTKSSSGSGYFTLTWTPSFSQYDDNETHPICFTVQANSVYQSDLRCVIVRV
;
A
#
# COMPACT_ATOMS: atom_id res chain seq x y z
N GLN A 1 -10.50 -15.77 4.66
CA GLN A 1 -9.74 -15.17 3.55
C GLN A 1 -9.68 -13.66 3.77
N ARG A 2 -8.49 -13.07 3.66
CA ARG A 2 -8.29 -11.62 3.77
C ARG A 2 -7.68 -11.12 2.47
N ASN A 3 -8.30 -10.13 1.87
CA ASN A 3 -7.79 -9.52 0.64
C ASN A 3 -7.04 -8.24 1.00
N ILE A 4 -5.80 -8.13 0.55
CA ILE A 4 -4.96 -6.96 0.73
C ILE A 4 -4.79 -6.31 -0.63
N SER A 5 -5.43 -5.16 -0.81
CA SER A 5 -5.25 -4.34 -2.01
C SER A 5 -4.01 -3.48 -1.81
N LEU A 6 -2.98 -3.72 -2.63
CA LEU A 6 -1.84 -2.81 -2.70
C LEU A 6 -2.29 -1.56 -3.46
N LEU A 7 -1.82 -0.38 -3.05
CA LEU A 7 -2.07 0.83 -3.81
C LEU A 7 -1.24 0.78 -5.10
N THR A 8 -1.89 0.47 -6.22
CA THR A 8 -1.31 0.59 -7.56
C THR A 8 -1.75 1.93 -8.13
N PHE A 9 -1.01 2.98 -7.80
CA PHE A 9 -1.27 4.34 -8.27
C PHE A 9 -0.12 4.77 -9.17
N ASP A 10 -0.46 5.23 -10.38
CA ASP A 10 0.46 5.89 -11.29
C ASP A 10 0.03 7.36 -11.48
N PRO A 11 0.93 8.33 -11.31
CA PRO A 11 0.61 9.76 -11.41
C PRO A 11 0.05 10.19 -12.78
N ASP A 12 0.58 9.61 -13.86
CA ASP A 12 0.19 9.88 -15.25
C ASP A 12 -0.99 8.99 -15.68
N GLY A 13 -1.32 8.03 -14.82
CA GLY A 13 -2.48 7.17 -14.87
C GLY A 13 -2.24 5.86 -15.62
N ASP A 14 -0.99 5.53 -15.92
CA ASP A 14 -0.64 4.30 -16.58
C ASP A 14 -1.08 3.05 -15.79
N HIS A 15 -1.18 1.93 -16.51
CA HIS A 15 -1.65 0.70 -15.89
C HIS A 15 -0.51 0.04 -15.13
N VAL A 16 -0.57 0.13 -13.81
CA VAL A 16 0.39 -0.57 -12.94
C VAL A 16 -0.13 -1.96 -12.65
N GLN A 17 0.73 -2.95 -12.86
CA GLN A 17 0.50 -4.34 -12.52
C GLN A 17 1.61 -4.88 -11.62
N CYS A 18 1.24 -5.71 -10.66
CA CYS A 18 2.19 -6.51 -9.89
C CYS A 18 2.21 -7.96 -10.38
N ARG A 19 3.40 -8.56 -10.43
CA ARG A 19 3.58 -10.01 -10.63
C ARG A 19 4.69 -10.54 -9.75
N TYR A 20 4.74 -11.85 -9.55
CA TYR A 20 5.90 -12.47 -8.93
C TYR A 20 7.14 -12.34 -9.82
N GLY A 21 8.30 -12.21 -9.19
CA GLY A 21 9.58 -12.35 -9.90
C GLY A 21 9.67 -13.73 -10.56
N SER A 22 10.23 -13.78 -11.76
CA SER A 22 10.17 -14.97 -12.62
C SER A 22 11.53 -15.57 -12.97
N ASN A 23 12.62 -14.81 -12.79
CA ASN A 23 13.97 -15.21 -13.18
C ASN A 23 15.01 -14.74 -12.15
N SER A 24 16.23 -15.23 -12.27
CA SER A 24 17.32 -14.98 -11.30
C SER A 24 17.72 -13.51 -11.15
N ASN A 25 17.34 -12.63 -12.08
CA ASN A 25 17.60 -11.19 -11.98
C ASN A 25 16.49 -10.45 -11.21
N GLU A 26 15.30 -11.05 -11.11
CA GLU A 26 14.14 -10.48 -10.41
C GLU A 26 13.99 -11.07 -9.00
N CYS A 27 14.43 -12.32 -8.82
CA CYS A 27 14.25 -13.04 -7.57
C CYS A 27 15.39 -13.99 -7.22
N TYR A 28 15.73 -14.02 -5.93
CA TYR A 28 16.55 -15.07 -5.34
C TYR A 28 15.81 -16.42 -5.28
N THR A 29 14.63 -16.45 -4.66
CA THR A 29 13.73 -17.62 -4.66
C THR A 29 12.47 -17.25 -5.43
N CYS A 30 12.39 -17.66 -6.69
CA CYS A 30 11.29 -17.35 -7.62
C CYS A 30 10.04 -18.22 -7.40
N THR A 31 9.89 -18.76 -6.19
CA THR A 31 8.74 -19.56 -5.79
C THR A 31 7.87 -18.70 -4.88
N PRO A 32 6.66 -18.33 -5.31
CA PRO A 32 5.74 -17.57 -4.47
C PRO A 32 5.43 -18.28 -3.15
N PRO A 33 5.28 -17.55 -2.03
CA PRO A 33 4.79 -18.13 -0.79
C PRO A 33 3.41 -18.78 -1.00
N SER A 34 3.24 -20.04 -0.56
CA SER A 34 1.99 -20.81 -0.74
C SER A 34 0.76 -20.17 -0.07
N VAL A 35 1.00 -19.30 0.91
CA VAL A 35 -0.05 -18.61 1.67
C VAL A 35 -0.57 -17.36 0.95
N LEU A 36 0.13 -16.89 -0.09
CA LEU A 36 -0.21 -15.71 -0.87
C LEU A 36 -0.63 -16.08 -2.28
N SER A 37 -1.72 -15.46 -2.73
CA SER A 37 -2.11 -15.45 -4.13
C SER A 37 -2.12 -14.00 -4.62
N LEU A 38 -1.61 -13.78 -5.82
CA LEU A 38 -1.56 -12.46 -6.45
C LEU A 38 -2.40 -12.50 -7.72
N SER A 39 -3.37 -11.59 -7.82
CA SER A 39 -4.17 -11.39 -9.03
C SER A 39 -4.06 -9.93 -9.46
N SER A 40 -3.19 -9.66 -10.45
CA SER A 40 -2.84 -8.31 -10.95
C SER A 40 -2.44 -7.35 -9.83
N ASN A 41 -3.40 -6.70 -9.16
CA ASN A 41 -3.16 -5.64 -8.18
C ASN A 41 -3.69 -6.00 -6.78
N LEU A 42 -4.35 -7.15 -6.67
CA LEU A 42 -4.87 -7.69 -5.42
C LEU A 42 -3.97 -8.81 -4.92
N THR A 43 -3.41 -8.64 -3.73
CA THR A 43 -2.76 -9.75 -3.02
C THR A 43 -3.81 -10.37 -2.10
N ALA A 44 -4.34 -11.53 -2.49
CA ALA A 44 -5.29 -12.27 -1.68
C ALA A 44 -4.53 -13.26 -0.80
N PHE A 45 -4.74 -13.15 0.51
CA PHE A 45 -4.20 -14.05 1.52
C PHE A 45 -5.32 -14.99 1.99
N SER A 46 -5.07 -16.29 1.91
CA SER A 46 -6.06 -17.29 2.30
C SER A 46 -5.44 -18.40 3.15
N PRO A 47 -5.17 -18.14 4.45
CA PRO A 47 -4.81 -19.20 5.36
C PRO A 47 -6.09 -19.87 5.87
N THR A 48 -6.05 -21.18 6.03
CA THR A 48 -7.11 -21.96 6.69
C THR A 48 -6.61 -22.71 7.93
N SER A 49 -5.32 -22.65 8.26
CA SER A 49 -4.71 -23.36 9.40
C SER A 49 -3.54 -22.61 10.05
N SER A 50 -3.33 -22.84 11.35
CA SER A 50 -2.22 -22.32 12.16
C SER A 50 -0.84 -22.81 11.71
N SER A 51 -0.77 -23.87 10.90
CA SER A 51 0.49 -24.35 10.30
C SER A 51 1.13 -23.39 9.30
N ASN A 52 0.45 -22.28 8.97
CA ASN A 52 0.91 -21.26 8.03
C ASN A 52 1.43 -19.99 8.74
N GLU A 53 1.60 -20.03 10.06
CA GLU A 53 2.24 -18.95 10.81
C GLU A 53 3.73 -18.87 10.48
N GLY A 54 4.27 -17.65 10.39
CA GLY A 54 5.70 -17.43 10.14
C GLY A 54 5.99 -16.28 9.18
N SER A 55 7.26 -16.15 8.84
CA SER A 55 7.76 -15.11 7.94
C SER A 55 7.99 -15.66 6.55
N TYR A 56 7.47 -14.96 5.55
CA TYR A 56 7.59 -15.29 4.14
C TYR A 56 8.32 -14.17 3.40
N ALA A 57 9.36 -14.51 2.64
CA ALA A 57 9.97 -13.56 1.73
C ALA A 57 9.05 -13.38 0.51
N VAL A 58 8.60 -12.14 0.27
CA VAL A 58 7.78 -11.79 -0.89
C VAL A 58 8.64 -10.99 -1.84
N GLN A 59 8.66 -11.43 -3.10
CA GLN A 59 9.49 -10.84 -4.15
C GLN A 59 8.63 -10.64 -5.40
N LEU A 60 8.24 -9.39 -5.63
CA LEU A 60 7.38 -8.96 -6.71
C LEU A 60 8.14 -8.06 -7.70
N MET A 61 7.59 -7.96 -8.90
CA MET A 61 7.90 -6.91 -9.87
C MET A 61 6.66 -6.03 -10.00
N MET A 62 6.83 -4.74 -9.74
CA MET A 62 5.87 -3.72 -10.13
C MET A 62 6.23 -3.24 -11.52
N GLU A 63 5.27 -3.34 -12.43
CA GLU A 63 5.43 -3.05 -13.84
C GLU A 63 4.44 -1.97 -14.25
N ASP A 64 4.94 -1.02 -15.02
CA ASP A 64 4.18 0.11 -15.54
C ASP A 64 3.94 -0.07 -17.04
N PHE A 65 2.68 0.07 -17.47
CA PHE A 65 2.25 -0.16 -18.85
C PHE A 65 1.54 1.08 -19.40
N PRO A 66 1.97 1.58 -20.57
CA PRO A 66 1.41 2.80 -21.11
C PRO A 66 -0.03 2.60 -21.54
N ARG A 67 -0.87 3.61 -21.33
CA ARG A 67 -2.28 3.61 -21.80
C ARG A 67 -2.43 3.44 -23.31
N GLN A 68 -1.43 3.86 -24.07
CA GLN A 68 -1.43 3.86 -25.53
C GLN A 68 -0.04 3.55 -26.07
N THR A 69 0.04 3.09 -27.32
CA THR A 69 1.35 2.82 -27.94
C THR A 69 2.19 4.09 -28.03
N ILE A 70 3.40 4.06 -27.45
CA ILE A 70 4.36 5.16 -27.50
C ILE A 70 5.35 4.90 -28.63
N ASN A 71 5.50 5.87 -29.54
CA ASN A 71 6.48 5.80 -30.63
C ASN A 71 7.63 6.77 -30.36
N LEU A 72 8.83 6.21 -30.13
CA LEU A 72 10.08 6.94 -29.93
C LEU A 72 10.85 6.97 -31.24
N THR A 73 11.00 8.15 -31.85
CA THR A 73 11.78 8.31 -33.08
C THR A 73 13.14 8.89 -32.75
N HIS A 74 14.20 8.15 -33.04
CA HIS A 74 15.57 8.56 -32.77
C HIS A 74 16.29 8.86 -34.09
N TYR A 75 17.01 9.98 -34.12
CA TYR A 75 17.56 10.59 -35.34
C TYR A 75 18.47 9.65 -36.15
N SER A 76 19.15 8.71 -35.48
CA SER A 76 20.12 7.79 -36.07
C SER A 76 19.70 6.32 -36.11
N SER A 77 18.66 5.92 -35.36
CA SER A 77 18.31 4.50 -35.14
C SER A 77 16.86 4.15 -35.51
N GLY A 78 16.10 5.08 -36.08
CA GLY A 78 14.73 4.85 -36.55
C GLY A 78 13.69 4.98 -35.44
N THR A 79 12.49 4.45 -35.68
CA THR A 79 11.35 4.52 -34.75
C THR A 79 11.20 3.20 -33.99
N THR A 80 11.14 3.28 -32.66
CA THR A 80 10.81 2.17 -31.76
C THR A 80 9.44 2.41 -31.15
N SER A 81 8.63 1.36 -31.01
CA SER A 81 7.28 1.45 -30.42
C SER A 81 7.17 0.59 -29.16
N ILE A 82 6.60 1.15 -28.09
CA ILE A 82 6.22 0.43 -26.88
C ILE A 82 4.70 0.31 -26.88
N SER A 83 4.16 -0.91 -26.93
CA SER A 83 2.71 -1.14 -26.89
C SER A 83 2.18 -1.11 -25.45
N SER A 84 0.86 -0.98 -25.30
CA SER A 84 0.18 -1.08 -23.99
C SER A 84 0.28 -2.45 -23.32
N SER A 85 0.73 -3.48 -24.04
CA SER A 85 0.99 -4.82 -23.51
C SER A 85 2.44 -5.03 -23.08
N SER A 86 3.29 -4.00 -23.24
CA SER A 86 4.71 -4.06 -22.94
C SER A 86 5.03 -3.10 -21.80
N SER A 87 5.63 -3.63 -20.73
CA SER A 87 6.03 -2.81 -19.58
C SER A 87 7.10 -1.80 -19.97
N MET A 88 6.93 -0.52 -19.61
CA MET A 88 7.93 0.54 -19.76
C MET A 88 9.00 0.46 -18.66
N THR A 89 8.58 0.32 -17.42
CA THR A 89 9.46 0.23 -16.27
C THR A 89 9.16 -1.02 -15.45
N ARG A 90 10.18 -1.52 -14.75
CA ARG A 90 10.09 -2.69 -13.86
C ARG A 90 10.88 -2.41 -12.60
N ILE A 91 10.19 -2.38 -11.47
CA ILE A 91 10.79 -2.09 -10.16
C ILE A 91 10.64 -3.33 -9.28
N PRO A 92 11.73 -3.90 -8.74
CA PRO A 92 11.65 -4.99 -7.80
C PRO A 92 11.12 -4.51 -6.45
N ILE A 93 10.11 -5.18 -5.92
CA ILE A 93 9.54 -4.94 -4.60
C ILE A 93 9.77 -6.19 -3.75
N GLN A 94 10.55 -6.03 -2.68
CA GLN A 94 10.92 -7.13 -1.80
C GLN A 94 10.64 -6.76 -0.35
N PHE A 95 9.88 -7.59 0.34
CA PHE A 95 9.55 -7.38 1.75
C PHE A 95 9.28 -8.71 2.45
N VAL A 96 9.31 -8.67 3.77
CA VAL A 96 8.93 -9.80 4.61
C VAL A 96 7.45 -9.68 4.93
N PHE A 97 6.68 -10.70 4.58
CA PHE A 97 5.28 -10.85 4.97
C PHE A 97 5.20 -11.81 6.16
N LYS A 98 4.72 -11.31 7.30
CA LYS A 98 4.56 -12.10 8.52
C LYS A 98 3.10 -12.52 8.68
N VAL A 99 2.88 -13.82 8.83
CA VAL A 99 1.58 -14.39 9.18
C VAL A 99 1.56 -14.61 10.68
N ASP A 100 0.71 -13.82 11.35
CA ASP A 100 0.41 -13.96 12.77
C ASP A 100 -0.73 -14.99 13.00
N PRO A 101 -0.93 -15.45 14.26
CA PRO A 101 -1.99 -16.39 14.59
C PRO A 101 -3.38 -15.90 14.16
N ALA A 102 -4.23 -16.86 13.79
CA ALA A 102 -5.59 -16.55 13.35
C ALA A 102 -6.37 -15.79 14.44
N ALA A 103 -7.04 -14.72 14.03
CA ALA A 103 -7.98 -14.03 14.91
C ALA A 103 -9.15 -14.98 15.25
N PRO A 104 -9.61 -15.01 16.52
CA PRO A 104 -10.79 -15.78 16.90
C PRO A 104 -12.04 -15.46 16.09
N SER A 105 -12.15 -14.23 15.59
CA SER A 105 -13.20 -13.79 14.67
C SER A 105 -12.61 -12.83 13.63
N CYS A 106 -13.09 -12.97 12.39
CA CYS A 106 -12.75 -12.08 11.28
C CYS A 106 -13.78 -10.96 11.09
N THR A 107 -14.78 -10.84 11.98
CA THR A 107 -15.75 -9.75 11.94
C THR A 107 -15.02 -8.43 12.21
N ALA A 108 -15.09 -7.50 11.25
CA ALA A 108 -14.44 -6.21 11.36
C ALA A 108 -14.94 -5.43 12.59
N GLY A 109 -14.02 -4.90 13.37
CA GLY A 109 -14.33 -4.16 14.59
C GLY A 109 -14.52 -5.03 15.83
N GLU A 110 -14.45 -6.36 15.71
CA GLU A 110 -14.26 -7.23 16.88
C GLU A 110 -12.76 -7.28 17.21
N TYR A 111 -12.02 -8.21 16.59
CA TYR A 111 -10.58 -8.43 16.81
C TYR A 111 -9.69 -7.57 15.90
N LEU A 112 -10.09 -7.46 14.63
CA LEU A 112 -9.39 -6.65 13.64
C LEU A 112 -9.97 -5.24 13.72
N PRO A 113 -9.15 -4.20 14.00
CA PRO A 113 -9.66 -2.84 14.08
C PRO A 113 -10.38 -2.43 12.79
N ARG A 114 -11.54 -1.81 12.94
CA ARG A 114 -12.33 -1.26 11.83
C ARG A 114 -12.23 0.25 11.84
N PHE A 115 -11.94 0.84 10.68
CA PHE A 115 -11.98 2.29 10.53
C PHE A 115 -13.40 2.83 10.61
N LEU A 116 -13.54 3.98 11.27
CA LEU A 116 -14.76 4.74 11.38
C LEU A 116 -14.60 6.11 10.73
N PRO A 117 -15.68 6.74 10.25
CA PRO A 117 -15.65 8.16 9.90
C PRO A 117 -15.12 9.01 11.07
N PRO A 118 -14.32 10.06 10.81
CA PRO A 118 -14.03 10.68 9.52
C PRO A 118 -12.80 10.09 8.79
N THR A 119 -12.34 8.88 9.11
CA THR A 119 -11.19 8.26 8.42
C THR A 119 -11.43 8.23 6.91
N PRO A 120 -10.48 8.73 6.09
CA PRO A 120 -10.65 8.73 4.64
C PRO A 120 -10.77 7.32 4.05
N GLU A 121 -11.50 7.24 2.93
CA GLU A 121 -11.58 6.03 2.14
C GLU A 121 -10.23 5.70 1.45
N HIS A 122 -10.03 4.43 1.12
CA HIS A 122 -8.86 3.97 0.38
C HIS A 122 -8.89 4.57 -1.03
N GLY A 123 -7.79 5.20 -1.44
CA GLY A 123 -7.69 5.96 -2.68
C GLY A 123 -8.26 7.37 -2.62
N ALA A 124 -8.66 7.88 -1.45
CA ALA A 124 -9.09 9.27 -1.30
C ALA A 124 -7.95 10.22 -1.70
N GLN A 125 -8.30 11.30 -2.39
CA GLN A 125 -7.35 12.29 -2.89
C GLN A 125 -7.52 13.61 -2.15
N PHE A 126 -6.39 14.23 -1.82
CA PHE A 126 -6.31 15.57 -1.24
C PHE A 126 -5.48 16.46 -2.16
N PHE A 127 -5.86 17.73 -2.23
CA PHE A 127 -5.18 18.77 -2.98
C PHE A 127 -4.84 19.87 -1.99
N ILE A 128 -3.56 20.16 -1.82
CA ILE A 128 -3.06 21.17 -0.88
C ILE A 128 -1.96 21.99 -1.56
N ASP A 129 -1.75 23.22 -1.13
CA ASP A 129 -0.65 24.04 -1.64
C ASP A 129 0.65 23.81 -0.84
N VAL A 130 1.78 24.24 -1.41
CA VAL A 130 3.07 24.26 -0.68
C VAL A 130 2.95 25.11 0.58
N ASN A 131 3.49 24.62 1.69
CA ASN A 131 3.37 25.19 3.04
C ASN A 131 1.97 25.14 3.67
N GLU A 132 0.97 24.56 3.00
CA GLU A 132 -0.32 24.24 3.62
C GLU A 132 -0.21 22.92 4.41
N MET A 133 -0.70 22.91 5.65
CA MET A 133 -0.68 21.69 6.46
C MET A 133 -1.92 20.84 6.17
N ILE A 134 -1.70 19.57 5.81
CA ILE A 134 -2.77 18.57 5.79
C ILE A 134 -2.88 17.87 7.14
N GLU A 135 -4.13 17.65 7.57
CA GLU A 135 -4.48 16.85 8.74
C GLU A 135 -5.37 15.67 8.33
N ILE A 136 -4.89 14.45 8.56
CA ILE A 136 -5.62 13.21 8.30
C ILE A 136 -6.07 12.61 9.63
N ASN A 137 -7.36 12.73 9.91
CA ASN A 137 -7.97 12.19 11.12
C ASN A 137 -8.35 10.73 10.92
N ILE A 138 -7.85 9.87 11.81
CA ILE A 138 -7.99 8.41 11.73
C ILE A 138 -8.66 7.94 13.02
N THR A 139 -9.84 7.36 12.85
CA THR A 139 -10.62 6.78 13.93
C THR A 139 -10.82 5.29 13.65
N ALA A 140 -10.55 4.45 14.63
CA ALA A 140 -10.76 3.01 14.54
C ALA A 140 -11.30 2.44 15.85
N GLU A 141 -12.03 1.33 15.73
CA GLU A 141 -12.58 0.61 16.87
C GLU A 141 -12.24 -0.89 16.82
N ALA A 142 -12.07 -1.47 18.00
CA ALA A 142 -12.05 -2.91 18.26
C ALA A 142 -12.85 -3.12 19.55
N THR A 143 -13.89 -3.96 19.52
CA THR A 143 -14.94 -3.99 20.54
C THR A 143 -14.74 -5.05 21.60
N GLN A 144 -13.88 -6.05 21.40
CA GLN A 144 -13.63 -7.02 22.45
C GLN A 144 -12.72 -6.43 23.52
N SER A 145 -13.04 -6.76 24.78
CA SER A 145 -12.46 -6.16 25.98
C SER A 145 -10.93 -6.27 26.07
N ASP A 146 -10.34 -7.27 25.42
CA ASP A 146 -8.90 -7.54 25.44
C ASP A 146 -8.15 -6.84 24.30
N GLN A 147 -8.84 -6.23 23.32
CA GLN A 147 -8.21 -5.45 22.25
C GLN A 147 -8.13 -3.98 22.61
N ARG A 148 -7.00 -3.59 23.18
CA ARG A 148 -6.60 -2.20 23.14
C ARG A 148 -6.00 -1.89 21.77
N ILE A 149 -6.46 -0.83 21.13
CA ILE A 149 -5.76 -0.26 19.97
C ILE A 149 -4.45 0.32 20.50
N THR A 150 -3.33 -0.25 20.04
CA THR A 150 -2.00 0.04 20.57
C THR A 150 -1.27 1.07 19.72
N GLU A 151 -1.42 1.00 18.39
CA GLU A 151 -0.58 1.78 17.49
C GLU A 151 -1.23 2.04 16.13
N LEU A 152 -0.84 3.16 15.52
CA LEU A 152 -0.97 3.42 14.08
C LEU A 152 0.39 3.24 13.42
N LEU A 153 0.46 2.34 12.45
CA LEU A 153 1.61 2.13 11.56
C LEU A 153 1.32 2.85 10.25
N PHE A 154 2.27 3.63 9.74
CA PHE A 154 2.08 4.38 8.51
C PHE A 154 3.38 4.52 7.70
N SER A 155 3.22 4.76 6.40
CA SER A 155 4.26 5.16 5.46
C SER A 155 3.80 6.41 4.72
N GLY A 156 4.69 7.37 4.51
CA GLY A 156 4.40 8.62 3.82
C GLY A 156 5.65 9.51 3.74
N PRO A 157 5.47 10.80 3.41
CA PRO A 157 6.56 11.78 3.31
C PRO A 157 7.43 11.88 4.57
N PHE A 158 8.71 12.21 4.41
CA PHE A 158 9.72 12.10 5.48
C PHE A 158 9.47 12.96 6.73
N ASN A 159 8.77 14.08 6.59
CA ASN A 159 8.46 15.02 7.67
C ASN A 159 7.02 14.88 8.20
N MET A 160 6.38 13.75 7.93
CA MET A 160 5.05 13.49 8.40
C MET A 160 5.06 13.11 9.88
N THR A 161 4.16 13.69 10.67
CA THR A 161 4.09 13.46 12.11
C THR A 161 2.81 12.73 12.50
N LYS A 162 2.92 11.86 13.51
CA LYS A 162 1.81 11.10 14.10
C LYS A 162 1.54 11.63 15.51
N SER A 163 0.29 11.94 15.81
CA SER A 163 -0.22 12.16 17.17
C SER A 163 -1.36 11.21 17.51
N SER A 164 -1.56 10.97 18.81
CA SER A 164 -2.68 10.17 19.32
C SER A 164 -3.38 10.91 20.43
N SER A 165 -4.70 10.94 20.37
CA SER A 165 -5.60 11.58 21.35
C SER A 165 -6.37 10.56 22.20
N GLY A 166 -6.09 9.27 22.01
CA GLY A 166 -6.71 8.17 22.75
C GLY A 166 -6.61 6.84 22.03
N SER A 167 -7.15 5.79 22.65
CA SER A 167 -7.26 4.47 22.01
C SER A 167 -8.13 4.59 20.76
N GLY A 168 -7.56 4.31 19.59
CA GLY A 168 -8.30 4.36 18.32
C GLY A 168 -8.42 5.73 17.68
N TYR A 169 -7.85 6.79 18.29
CA TYR A 169 -7.86 8.14 17.73
C TYR A 169 -6.44 8.58 17.41
N PHE A 170 -6.17 8.76 16.13
CA PHE A 170 -4.89 9.19 15.61
C PHE A 170 -5.07 10.32 14.62
N THR A 171 -4.05 11.16 14.54
CA THR A 171 -3.97 12.22 13.56
C THR A 171 -2.60 12.14 12.92
N LEU A 172 -2.58 12.16 11.59
CA LEU A 172 -1.35 12.36 10.85
C LEU A 172 -1.33 13.77 10.28
N THR A 173 -0.21 14.46 10.44
CA THR A 173 -0.04 15.81 9.87
C THR A 173 1.20 15.86 9.00
N TRP A 174 1.11 16.67 7.94
CA TRP A 174 2.22 16.90 7.04
C TRP A 174 2.12 18.30 6.44
N THR A 175 3.26 18.93 6.22
CA THR A 175 3.36 20.21 5.50
C THR A 175 4.40 20.03 4.40
N PRO A 176 4.01 20.05 3.11
CA PRO A 176 4.95 19.98 2.01
C PRO A 176 5.77 21.27 1.93
N SER A 177 7.03 21.11 1.56
CA SER A 177 7.96 22.18 1.22
C SER A 177 8.16 22.23 -0.30
N PHE A 178 8.80 23.28 -0.80
CA PHE A 178 9.04 23.46 -2.25
C PHE A 178 9.76 22.27 -2.92
N SER A 179 10.58 21.52 -2.18
CA SER A 179 11.25 20.33 -2.74
C SER A 179 10.32 19.13 -2.96
N GLN A 180 9.06 19.20 -2.53
CA GLN A 180 8.02 18.17 -2.76
C GLN A 180 6.96 18.65 -3.75
N TYR A 181 7.23 19.76 -4.47
CA TYR A 181 6.34 20.38 -5.45
C TYR A 181 6.87 20.20 -6.89
N ASP A 182 7.92 19.41 -7.10
CA ASP A 182 8.44 19.20 -8.45
C ASP A 182 7.42 18.43 -9.29
N ASP A 183 6.89 19.07 -10.34
CA ASP A 183 6.04 18.46 -11.37
C ASP A 183 4.75 17.75 -10.90
N ASN A 184 3.95 18.38 -10.04
CA ASN A 184 2.63 17.85 -9.61
C ASN A 184 2.76 16.47 -8.93
N GLU A 185 3.83 16.32 -8.13
CA GLU A 185 4.20 15.09 -7.44
C GLU A 185 3.05 14.61 -6.54
N THR A 186 2.73 13.33 -6.66
CA THR A 186 1.71 12.68 -5.85
C THR A 186 2.36 11.92 -4.71
N HIS A 187 1.90 12.15 -3.49
CA HIS A 187 2.46 11.58 -2.27
C HIS A 187 1.48 10.56 -1.66
N PRO A 188 1.70 9.24 -1.85
CA PRO A 188 0.87 8.23 -1.22
C PRO A 188 1.17 8.11 0.27
N ILE A 189 0.12 8.14 1.07
CA ILE A 189 0.17 7.97 2.52
C ILE A 189 -0.65 6.73 2.85
N CYS A 190 0.00 5.67 3.31
CA CYS A 190 -0.63 4.41 3.67
C CYS A 190 -0.55 4.16 5.18
N PHE A 191 -1.61 3.63 5.77
CA PHE A 191 -1.67 3.35 7.20
C PHE A 191 -2.56 2.15 7.56
N THR A 192 -2.24 1.55 8.71
CA THR A 192 -3.03 0.50 9.37
C THR A 192 -3.03 0.73 10.87
N VAL A 193 -4.13 0.36 11.54
CA VAL A 193 -4.25 0.42 12.99
C VAL A 193 -4.06 -0.98 13.56
N GLN A 194 -3.25 -1.08 14.61
CA GLN A 194 -2.94 -2.33 15.28
C GLN A 194 -3.63 -2.40 16.65
N ALA A 195 -4.25 -3.55 16.94
CA ALA A 195 -4.77 -3.91 18.25
C ALA A 195 -3.98 -5.09 18.85
N ASN A 196 -3.72 -4.97 20.15
CA ASN A 196 -2.98 -5.95 20.93
C ASN A 196 -1.63 -6.37 20.28
N SER A 197 -0.99 -5.44 19.56
CA SER A 197 0.28 -5.65 18.84
C SER A 197 0.29 -6.76 17.78
N VAL A 198 -0.87 -7.31 17.41
CA VAL A 198 -0.98 -8.46 16.48
C VAL A 198 -2.01 -8.18 15.39
N TYR A 199 -3.23 -7.80 15.76
CA TYR A 199 -4.32 -7.69 14.80
C TYR A 199 -4.32 -6.34 14.11
N GLN A 200 -4.30 -6.33 12.79
CA GLN A 200 -4.26 -5.11 11.99
C GLN A 200 -5.59 -4.86 11.28
N SER A 201 -5.97 -3.59 11.16
CA SER A 201 -7.03 -3.12 10.27
C SER A 201 -6.68 -3.39 8.82
N ASP A 202 -7.64 -3.20 7.92
CA ASP A 202 -7.32 -3.18 6.49
C ASP A 202 -6.34 -2.04 6.17
N LEU A 203 -5.65 -2.14 5.05
CA LEU A 203 -4.73 -1.10 4.58
C LEU A 203 -5.53 0.05 3.98
N ARG A 204 -5.37 1.26 4.52
CA ARG A 204 -5.88 2.49 3.91
C ARG A 204 -4.73 3.28 3.34
N CYS A 205 -4.85 3.67 2.08
CA CYS A 205 -3.92 4.59 1.45
C CYS A 205 -4.70 5.79 0.91
N VAL A 206 -4.16 6.98 1.08
CA VAL A 206 -4.67 8.22 0.49
C VAL A 206 -3.58 8.84 -0.36
N ILE A 207 -3.95 9.69 -1.31
CA ILE A 207 -3.02 10.34 -2.24
C ILE A 207 -3.11 11.84 -2.00
N VAL A 208 -1.98 12.46 -1.69
CA VAL A 208 -1.91 13.92 -1.56
C VAL A 208 -1.21 14.48 -2.78
N ARG A 209 -1.85 15.42 -3.47
CA ARG A 209 -1.29 16.18 -4.58
C ARG A 209 -0.96 17.57 -4.07
N VAL A 210 0.28 17.99 -4.31
CA VAL A 210 0.82 19.29 -3.92
C VAL A 210 1.02 20.15 -5.15
#